data_AF-A0AAW8FRI8-F1
#
_entry.id   AF-A0AAW8FRI8-F1
#
_cell.length_a   1.000
_cell.length_b   1.000
_cell.length_c   1.000
_cell.angle_alpha   90.00
_cell.angle_beta   90.00
_cell.angle_gamma   90.00
#
_symmetry.space_group_name_H-M   'P 1'
#
loop_
_entity.id
_entity.type
_entity.pdbx_description
1 polymer ?
#
loop_
_entity_poly.entity_id
_entity_poly.type
_entity_poly.pdbx_seq_one_letter_code
_entity_poly.pdbx_strand_id
1 'polypeptide(L)'
;MLVIGPGFLECRSMPVHRPETVPITLAEREIRLITDVLRHAAAECSAVTTPSEPSDAALDGGVTLGRLTVQWQGIVGEQMRHEGTGLLSVSQNREAWYQVRAALSDHAAQASRDVELAGLDADAPARRRAHDALLLADRIAEASHGW
;
A
#
# COMPACT_ATOMS: atom_id res chain seq x y z
N MET A 1 -43.07 -34.58 -32.07
CA MET A 1 -42.12 -33.84 -32.92
C MET A 1 -41.75 -32.56 -32.17
N LEU A 2 -40.46 -32.37 -31.89
CA LEU A 2 -39.92 -31.44 -30.90
C LEU A 2 -40.37 -29.98 -31.08
N VAL A 3 -40.82 -29.37 -29.99
CA VAL A 3 -40.98 -27.92 -29.86
C VAL A 3 -39.67 -27.36 -29.28
N ILE A 4 -38.99 -26.53 -30.07
CA ILE A 4 -37.79 -25.80 -29.66
C ILE A 4 -38.27 -24.57 -28.86
N GLY A 5 -38.12 -24.60 -27.54
CA GLY A 5 -38.28 -23.41 -26.70
C GLY A 5 -37.02 -22.54 -26.79
N PRO A 6 -37.13 -21.21 -26.92
CA PRO A 6 -35.97 -20.34 -26.83
C PRO A 6 -35.49 -20.34 -25.37
N GLY A 7 -34.41 -21.08 -25.11
CA GLY A 7 -33.63 -20.95 -23.89
C GLY A 7 -33.00 -19.57 -23.86
N PHE A 8 -33.65 -18.65 -23.15
CA PHE A 8 -33.05 -17.40 -22.73
C PHE A 8 -31.94 -17.76 -21.74
N LEU A 9 -30.70 -17.83 -22.22
CA LEU A 9 -29.52 -17.81 -21.38
C LEU A 9 -29.54 -16.46 -20.67
N GLU A 10 -30.17 -16.42 -19.50
CA GLU A 10 -29.91 -15.37 -18.53
C GLU A 10 -28.41 -15.42 -18.23
N CYS A 11 -27.66 -14.49 -18.84
CA CYS A 11 -26.39 -14.05 -18.33
C CYS A 11 -26.64 -13.59 -16.90
N ARG A 12 -26.53 -14.52 -15.94
CA ARG A 12 -26.40 -14.17 -14.53
C ARG A 12 -25.19 -13.26 -14.45
N SER A 13 -25.43 -11.95 -14.39
CA SER A 13 -24.44 -11.00 -13.91
C SER A 13 -23.97 -11.53 -12.59
N MET A 14 -22.76 -12.11 -12.57
CA MET A 14 -22.11 -12.38 -11.30
C MET A 14 -22.04 -11.03 -10.57
N PRO A 15 -22.40 -10.97 -9.29
CA PRO A 15 -22.21 -9.76 -8.53
C PRO A 15 -20.73 -9.41 -8.68
N VAL A 16 -20.45 -8.23 -9.24
CA VAL A 16 -19.11 -7.68 -9.22
C VAL A 16 -18.77 -7.55 -7.74
N HIS A 17 -18.01 -8.51 -7.20
CA HIS A 17 -17.42 -8.40 -5.88
C HIS A 17 -16.48 -7.21 -5.97
N ARG A 18 -17.01 -6.02 -5.65
CA ARG A 18 -16.17 -4.87 -5.38
C ARG A 18 -15.25 -5.33 -4.26
N PRO A 19 -13.93 -5.28 -4.45
CA PRO A 19 -13.01 -5.64 -3.38
C PRO A 19 -13.37 -4.77 -2.18
N GLU A 20 -13.65 -5.41 -1.06
CA GLU A 20 -14.00 -4.72 0.18
C GLU A 20 -12.89 -3.72 0.50
N THR A 21 -13.26 -2.44 0.56
CA THR A 21 -12.33 -1.37 0.89
C THR A 21 -12.40 -1.09 2.38
N VAL A 22 -11.23 -1.04 3.01
CA VAL A 22 -11.06 -0.73 4.42
C VAL A 22 -10.63 0.74 4.50
N PRO A 23 -11.46 1.64 5.07
CA PRO A 23 -11.06 3.02 5.31
C PRO A 23 -10.17 3.10 6.55
N ILE A 24 -9.04 3.79 6.44
CA ILE A 24 -8.17 4.14 7.58
C ILE A 24 -7.99 5.66 7.60
N THR A 25 -8.23 6.27 8.75
CA THR A 25 -8.00 7.71 8.96
C THR A 25 -6.52 7.94 9.29
N LEU A 26 -5.86 8.77 8.50
CA LEU A 26 -4.43 9.02 8.61
C LEU A 26 -4.14 10.50 8.75
N ALA A 27 -3.16 10.82 9.61
CA ALA A 27 -2.60 12.15 9.69
C ALA A 27 -1.68 12.44 8.49
N GLU A 28 -1.50 13.72 8.17
CA GLU A 28 -0.59 14.16 7.10
C GLU A 28 0.82 13.57 7.22
N ARG A 29 1.38 13.55 8.44
CA ARG A 29 2.71 12.95 8.69
C ARG A 29 2.77 11.47 8.34
N GLU A 30 1.67 10.74 8.52
CA GLU A 30 1.56 9.30 8.28
C GLU A 30 1.40 9.03 6.79
N ILE A 31 0.64 9.87 6.08
CA ILE A 31 0.50 9.81 4.62
C ILE A 31 1.84 10.10 3.95
N ARG A 32 2.58 11.10 4.43
CA ARG A 32 3.94 11.40 3.96
C ARG A 32 4.89 10.22 4.22
N LEU A 33 4.86 9.65 5.44
CA LEU A 33 5.68 8.48 5.79
C LEU A 33 5.40 7.29 4.86
N ILE A 34 4.14 6.93 4.64
CA ILE A 34 3.77 5.84 3.73
C ILE A 34 4.26 6.12 2.31
N THR A 35 4.04 7.34 1.82
CA THR A 35 4.46 7.73 0.47
C THR A 35 5.97 7.64 0.29
N ASP A 36 6.75 8.08 1.28
CA ASP A 36 8.21 8.04 1.22
C ASP A 36 8.74 6.61 1.31
N VAL A 37 8.16 5.77 2.18
CA VAL A 37 8.50 4.35 2.30
C VAL A 37 8.21 3.58 1.02
N LEU A 38 7.02 3.77 0.43
CA LEU A 38 6.66 3.11 -0.83
C LEU A 38 7.58 3.55 -1.98
N ARG A 39 7.94 4.84 -2.04
CA ARG A 39 8.88 5.35 -3.05
C ARG A 39 10.25 4.72 -2.89
N HIS A 40 10.73 4.58 -1.67
CA HIS A 40 12.00 3.94 -1.37
C HIS A 40 11.98 2.46 -1.77
N ALA A 41 10.97 1.71 -1.35
CA ALA A 41 10.80 0.30 -1.70
C ALA A 41 10.69 0.09 -3.22
N ALA A 42 9.95 0.95 -3.93
CA ALA A 42 9.85 0.89 -5.39
C ALA A 42 11.19 1.18 -6.09
N ALA A 43 12.00 2.10 -5.54
CA ALA A 43 13.33 2.41 -6.05
C ALA A 43 14.29 1.23 -5.85
N GLU A 44 14.26 0.57 -4.69
CA GLU A 44 15.06 -0.63 -4.41
C GLU A 44 14.68 -1.79 -5.33
N CYS A 45 13.38 -2.06 -5.51
CA CYS A 45 12.93 -3.08 -6.47
C CYS A 45 13.41 -2.78 -7.90
N SER A 46 13.37 -1.51 -8.31
CA SER A 46 13.83 -1.09 -9.65
C SER A 46 15.35 -1.25 -9.81
N ALA A 47 16.12 -1.04 -8.73
CA ALA A 47 17.57 -1.19 -8.71
C ALA A 47 18.03 -2.66 -8.76
N VAL A 48 17.19 -3.59 -8.26
CA VAL A 48 17.48 -5.04 -8.27
C VAL A 48 17.19 -5.69 -9.63
N THR A 49 16.37 -5.07 -10.48
CA THR A 49 16.15 -5.51 -11.86
C THR A 49 17.37 -5.22 -12.75
N THR A 50 18.33 -6.15 -12.77
CA THR A 50 19.25 -6.30 -13.91
C THR A 50 18.43 -6.55 -15.18
N PRO A 51 18.83 -6.02 -16.35
CA PRO A 51 18.07 -6.18 -17.59
C PRO A 51 18.24 -7.62 -18.09
N SER A 52 17.43 -8.53 -17.59
CA SER A 52 17.30 -9.88 -18.14
C SER A 52 15.83 -10.26 -18.09
N GLU A 53 15.29 -10.27 -19.30
CA GLU A 53 13.98 -10.75 -19.72
C GLU A 53 12.77 -9.86 -19.40
N PRO A 54 11.92 -9.56 -20.42
CA PRO A 54 10.64 -8.91 -20.21
C PRO A 54 9.73 -9.94 -19.53
N SER A 55 9.66 -9.88 -18.21
CA SER A 55 8.64 -10.62 -17.46
C SER A 55 7.28 -10.12 -17.91
N ASP A 56 6.45 -11.05 -18.37
CA ASP A 56 5.05 -10.92 -18.82
C ASP A 56 4.10 -10.50 -17.66
N ALA A 57 4.57 -9.66 -16.74
CA ALA A 57 3.87 -9.20 -15.53
C ALA A 57 2.84 -8.10 -15.81
N ALA A 58 2.54 -7.81 -17.07
CA ALA A 58 1.52 -6.84 -17.47
C ALA A 58 0.09 -7.40 -17.40
N LEU A 59 -0.10 -8.67 -17.00
CA LEU A 59 -1.37 -9.37 -17.15
C LEU A 59 -2.23 -9.57 -15.91
N ASP A 60 -1.80 -9.14 -14.71
CA ASP A 60 -2.70 -9.18 -13.56
C ASP A 60 -2.99 -7.78 -13.03
N GLY A 61 -4.28 -7.49 -12.84
CA GLY A 61 -4.78 -6.29 -12.15
C GLY A 61 -4.41 -6.23 -10.66
N GLY A 62 -3.32 -6.88 -10.26
CA GLY A 62 -2.81 -6.98 -8.90
C GLY A 62 -2.17 -5.69 -8.40
N VAL A 63 -1.96 -5.63 -7.09
CA VAL A 63 -1.43 -4.46 -6.42
C VAL A 63 0.11 -4.50 -6.45
N THR A 64 0.73 -3.72 -7.34
CA THR A 64 2.20 -3.58 -7.40
C THR A 64 2.69 -2.38 -6.59
N LEU A 65 3.92 -2.47 -6.05
CA LEU A 65 4.57 -1.37 -5.31
C LEU A 65 4.65 -0.07 -6.13
N GLY A 66 4.93 -0.17 -7.44
CA GLY A 66 4.95 0.99 -8.33
C GLY A 66 3.58 1.65 -8.47
N ARG A 67 2.51 0.87 -8.63
CA ARG A 67 1.14 1.40 -8.72
C ARG A 67 0.69 2.03 -7.40
N LEU A 68 1.01 1.39 -6.27
CA LEU A 68 0.76 1.95 -4.94
C LEU A 68 1.48 3.28 -4.76
N THR A 69 2.75 3.37 -5.15
CA THR A 69 3.52 4.62 -5.02
C THR A 69 2.85 5.78 -5.76
N VAL A 70 2.44 5.57 -7.01
CA VAL A 70 1.73 6.58 -7.82
C VAL A 70 0.40 6.96 -7.17
N GLN A 71 -0.35 5.98 -6.68
CA GLN A 71 -1.62 6.21 -6.01
C GLN A 71 -1.44 7.08 -4.73
N TRP A 72 -0.45 6.75 -3.90
CA TRP A 72 -0.15 7.48 -2.67
C TRP A 72 0.39 8.89 -2.92
N GLN A 73 1.18 9.08 -3.98
CA GLN A 73 1.56 10.43 -4.44
C GLN A 73 0.33 11.27 -4.84
N GLY A 74 -0.65 10.66 -5.51
CA GLY A 74 -1.93 11.31 -5.82
C GLY A 74 -2.69 11.75 -4.57
N ILE A 75 -2.72 10.89 -3.54
CA ILE A 75 -3.35 11.19 -2.24
C ILE A 75 -2.68 12.40 -1.56
N VAL A 76 -1.35 12.46 -1.56
CA VAL A 76 -0.60 13.63 -1.05
C VAL A 76 -0.96 14.90 -1.81
N GLY A 77 -1.03 14.83 -3.15
CA GLY A 77 -1.39 15.96 -3.99
C GLY A 77 -2.80 16.49 -3.71
N GLU A 78 -3.75 15.59 -3.44
CA GLU A 78 -5.13 15.95 -3.09
C GLU A 78 -5.23 16.53 -1.67
N GLN A 79 -4.47 15.98 -0.72
CA GLN A 79 -4.40 16.48 0.66
C GLN A 79 -3.83 17.90 0.72
N MET A 80 -2.75 18.18 -0.04
CA MET A 80 -2.14 19.51 -0.12
C MET A 80 -3.09 20.55 -0.74
N ARG A 81 -4.08 20.12 -1.53
CA ARG A 81 -5.11 21.00 -2.10
C ARG A 81 -6.25 21.30 -1.13
N HIS A 82 -6.49 20.42 -0.16
CA HIS A 82 -7.58 20.56 0.82
C HIS A 82 -6.98 21.00 2.17
N GLU A 83 -6.79 22.30 2.34
CA GLU A 83 -6.22 22.95 3.56
C GLU A 83 -7.10 22.84 4.83
N GLY A 84 -7.93 21.80 4.97
CA GLY A 84 -9.05 21.80 5.92
C GLY A 84 -8.89 20.93 7.15
N THR A 85 -8.24 19.77 7.07
CA THR A 85 -8.19 18.82 8.19
C THR A 85 -6.92 18.00 8.09
N GLY A 86 -6.05 18.08 9.10
CA GLY A 86 -4.79 17.32 9.16
C GLY A 86 -4.96 15.79 9.19
N LEU A 87 -6.19 15.29 9.08
CA LEU A 87 -6.59 13.88 8.99
C LEU A 87 -7.34 13.65 7.66
N LEU A 88 -6.98 12.59 6.95
CA LEU A 88 -7.62 12.15 5.71
C LEU A 88 -7.97 10.67 5.82
N SER A 89 -9.22 10.33 5.50
CA SER A 89 -9.65 8.93 5.40
C SER A 89 -9.27 8.37 4.04
N VAL A 90 -8.37 7.39 4.02
CA VAL A 90 -7.92 6.71 2.81
C VAL A 90 -8.57 5.33 2.77
N SER A 91 -9.28 5.02 1.69
CA SER A 91 -9.89 3.71 1.48
C SER A 91 -9.05 2.88 0.51
N GLN A 92 -8.61 1.71 0.94
CA GLN A 92 -7.85 0.77 0.11
C GLN A 92 -8.43 -0.64 0.25
N ASN A 93 -8.18 -1.51 -0.73
CA ASN A 93 -8.47 -2.93 -0.56
C ASN A 93 -7.49 -3.57 0.45
N ARG A 94 -7.81 -4.77 0.96
CA ARG A 94 -6.98 -5.46 1.95
C ARG A 94 -5.56 -5.77 1.46
N GLU A 95 -5.41 -6.11 0.18
CA GLU A 95 -4.12 -6.41 -0.44
C GLU A 95 -3.20 -5.18 -0.45
N ALA A 96 -3.74 -4.01 -0.80
CA ALA A 96 -3.04 -2.74 -0.77
C ALA A 96 -2.62 -2.35 0.66
N TRP A 97 -3.49 -2.55 1.65
CA TRP A 97 -3.10 -2.34 3.05
C TRP A 97 -2.03 -3.31 3.51
N TYR A 98 -2.09 -4.57 3.08
CA TYR A 98 -1.06 -5.56 3.37
C TYR A 98 0.30 -5.15 2.79
N GLN A 99 0.34 -4.71 1.52
CA GLN A 99 1.58 -4.24 0.88
C GLN A 99 2.15 -2.99 1.58
N VAL A 100 1.29 -2.03 1.97
CA VAL A 100 1.71 -0.86 2.76
C VAL A 100 2.30 -1.30 4.10
N ARG A 101 1.64 -2.24 4.81
CA ARG A 101 2.13 -2.80 6.06
C ARG A 101 3.51 -3.44 5.89
N ALA A 102 3.66 -4.29 4.88
CA ALA A 102 4.91 -4.98 4.60
C ALA A 102 6.06 -3.98 4.34
N ALA A 103 5.81 -2.96 3.53
CA ALA A 103 6.81 -1.91 3.25
C ALA A 103 7.19 -1.11 4.50
N LEU A 104 6.23 -0.79 5.38
CA LEU A 104 6.50 -0.11 6.66
C LEU A 104 7.32 -0.98 7.61
N SER A 105 6.98 -2.27 7.74
CA SER A 105 7.74 -3.22 8.56
C SER A 105 9.18 -3.39 8.06
N ASP A 106 9.37 -3.50 6.75
CA ASP A 106 10.70 -3.64 6.15
C ASP A 106 11.52 -2.36 6.34
N HIS A 107 10.92 -1.18 6.13
CA HIS A 107 11.57 0.10 6.39
C HIS A 107 12.02 0.24 7.86
N ALA A 108 11.19 -0.18 8.81
CA ALA A 108 11.55 -0.15 10.22
C ALA A 108 12.69 -1.11 10.56
N ALA A 109 12.71 -2.31 9.95
CA ALA A 109 13.79 -3.26 10.09
C ALA A 109 15.11 -2.71 9.52
N GLN A 110 15.06 -2.07 8.35
CA GLN A 110 16.22 -1.42 7.75
C GLN A 110 16.74 -0.28 8.62
N ALA A 111 15.87 0.64 9.05
CA ALA A 111 16.25 1.75 9.92
C ALA A 111 16.83 1.27 11.26
N SER A 112 16.35 0.15 11.80
CA SER A 112 16.91 -0.44 13.03
C SER A 112 18.31 -1.00 12.79
N ARG A 113 18.54 -1.71 11.68
CA ARG A 113 19.87 -2.20 11.28
C ARG A 113 20.86 -1.06 11.07
N ASP A 114 20.44 0.02 10.43
CA ASP A 114 21.29 1.19 10.18
C ASP A 114 21.72 1.87 11.49
N VAL A 115 20.83 1.93 12.48
CA VAL A 115 21.14 2.43 13.84
C VAL A 115 22.14 1.53 14.55
N GLU A 116 21.97 0.21 14.47
CA GLU A 116 22.92 -0.76 15.06
C GLU A 116 24.32 -0.61 14.45
N LEU A 117 24.40 -0.40 13.13
CA LEU A 117 25.66 -0.22 12.41
C LEU A 117 26.34 1.12 12.72
N ALA A 118 25.56 2.21 12.90
CA ALA A 118 26.08 3.54 13.20
C ALA A 118 26.49 3.74 14.68
N GLY A 119 26.04 2.86 15.57
CA GLY A 119 26.28 2.95 17.02
C GLY A 119 25.20 3.74 17.77
N LEU A 120 25.02 3.40 19.05
CA LEU A 120 23.87 3.81 19.89
C LEU A 120 23.69 5.33 20.08
N ASP A 121 24.75 6.12 19.89
CA ASP A 121 24.76 7.56 20.12
C ASP A 121 24.40 8.39 18.87
N ALA A 122 24.33 7.79 17.68
CA ALA A 122 24.36 8.56 16.44
C ALA A 122 22.99 8.95 15.87
N ASP A 123 21.87 8.26 16.17
CA ASP A 123 20.67 8.48 15.35
C ASP A 123 19.31 8.34 16.07
N ALA A 124 19.04 9.26 17.01
CA ALA A 124 17.70 9.44 17.57
C ALA A 124 16.60 9.74 16.53
N PRO A 125 16.87 10.45 15.41
CA PRO A 125 15.92 10.59 14.30
C PRO A 125 15.60 9.27 13.59
N ALA A 126 16.58 8.41 13.29
CA ALA A 126 16.32 7.11 12.65
C ALA A 126 15.50 6.17 13.54
N ARG A 127 15.79 6.09 14.84
CA ARG A 127 14.98 5.30 15.79
C ARG A 127 13.53 5.75 15.85
N ARG A 128 13.29 7.07 15.86
CA ARG A 128 11.93 7.62 15.82
C ARG A 128 11.19 7.24 14.55
N ARG A 129 11.86 7.32 13.38
CA ARG A 129 11.27 6.90 12.10
C ARG A 129 10.92 5.41 12.09
N ALA A 130 11.81 4.54 12.58
CA ALA A 130 11.56 3.11 12.68
C ALA A 130 10.34 2.82 13.59
N HIS A 131 10.29 3.48 14.75
CA HIS A 131 9.19 3.35 15.69
C HIS A 131 7.85 3.83 15.11
N ASP A 132 7.83 5.01 14.48
CA ASP A 132 6.62 5.56 13.86
C ASP A 132 6.10 4.67 12.71
N ALA A 133 7.01 4.08 11.92
CA ALA A 133 6.66 3.12 10.88
C ALA A 133 6.04 1.83 11.45
N LEU A 134 6.58 1.30 12.56
CA LEU A 134 6.01 0.12 13.23
C LEU A 134 4.64 0.40 13.82
N LEU A 135 4.44 1.52 14.51
CA LEU A 135 3.14 1.89 15.06
C LEU A 135 2.08 2.04 13.96
N LEU A 136 2.47 2.62 12.81
CA LEU A 136 1.57 2.75 11.67
C LEU A 136 1.25 1.41 11.02
N ALA A 137 2.23 0.51 10.89
CA ALA A 137 2.03 -0.85 10.38
C ALA A 137 1.08 -1.65 11.27
N ASP A 138 1.21 -1.54 12.59
CA ASP A 138 0.35 -2.21 13.57
C ASP A 138 -1.09 -1.71 13.49
N ARG A 139 -1.28 -0.38 13.45
CA ARG A 139 -2.61 0.20 13.30
C ARG A 139 -3.29 -0.18 11.98
N ILE A 140 -2.52 -0.30 10.89
CA ILE A 140 -3.02 -0.83 9.61
C ILE A 140 -3.39 -2.30 9.74
N ALA A 141 -2.61 -3.12 10.47
CA ALA A 141 -2.93 -4.51 10.73
C ALA A 141 -4.26 -4.65 11.46
N GLU A 142 -4.44 -3.92 12.57
CA GLU A 142 -5.66 -3.93 13.37
C GLU A 142 -6.88 -3.55 12.53
N ALA A 143 -6.79 -2.45 11.77
CA ALA A 143 -7.89 -1.97 10.95
C ALA A 143 -8.23 -2.90 9.77
N SER A 144 -7.25 -3.63 9.22
CA SER A 144 -7.43 -4.51 8.06
C SER A 144 -7.77 -5.97 8.40
N HIS A 145 -7.50 -6.42 9.63
CA HIS A 145 -7.79 -7.78 10.10
C HIS A 145 -8.97 -7.86 11.06
N GLY A 146 -9.42 -6.74 11.63
CA GLY A 146 -10.50 -6.69 12.62
C GLY A 146 -11.90 -6.82 12.01
N TRP A 147 -12.30 -8.02 11.58
CA TRP A 147 -13.68 -8.48 11.43
C TRP A 147 -13.80 -9.96 11.82
#